data_AF-A0A1C7H4R3-F1
#
_entry.id   AF-A0A1C7H4R3-F1
#
_cell.length_a   1.000
_cell.length_b   1.000
_cell.length_c   1.000
_cell.angle_alpha   90.00
_cell.angle_beta   90.00
_cell.angle_gamma   90.00
#
_symmetry.space_group_name_H-M   'P 1'
#
loop_
_entity.id
_entity.type
_entity.pdbx_description
1 polymer ?
#
loop_
_entity_poly.entity_id
_entity_poly.type
_entity_poly.pdbx_seq_one_letter_code
_entity_poly.pdbx_strand_id
1 'polypeptide(L)'
;MAQERMDDWMEYARELARAERELRVERWVFISIECKDDAGNPVRLHSYDLPRELHERYRWVVRWREARLQCLYPKRQINTYYSYYDRRTGLRTDFNSALSRLSATKAQISIAERKEREYIQYQRTNNLFFDESMDEQLVRFREKLRMKKEKYTALEHKIRSEVEFMQKLNRT
;
A
#
# COMPACT_ATOMS: atom_id res chain seq x y z
N MET A 1 -17.49 9.83 -24.70
CA MET A 1 -18.18 10.52 -23.59
C MET A 1 -17.63 9.95 -22.29
N ALA A 2 -16.97 10.77 -21.47
CA ALA A 2 -16.09 10.34 -20.37
C ALA A 2 -16.81 10.21 -19.02
N GLN A 3 -17.76 9.28 -18.93
CA GLN A 3 -18.35 8.78 -17.68
C GLN A 3 -17.56 7.54 -17.19
N GLU A 4 -16.24 7.50 -17.37
CA GLU A 4 -15.35 6.40 -16.94
C GLU A 4 -14.55 6.77 -15.67
N ARG A 5 -14.94 7.82 -14.92
CA ARG A 5 -13.99 8.53 -14.04
C ARG A 5 -14.17 8.38 -12.54
N MET A 6 -15.19 7.71 -12.03
CA MET A 6 -15.42 7.52 -10.58
C MET A 6 -15.67 6.05 -10.19
N ASP A 7 -16.44 5.33 -11.00
CA ASP A 7 -16.71 3.90 -10.76
C ASP A 7 -15.43 3.07 -10.84
N ASP A 8 -14.55 3.37 -11.79
CA ASP A 8 -13.21 2.77 -11.93
C ASP A 8 -12.33 3.00 -10.68
N TRP A 9 -12.44 4.17 -10.04
CA TRP A 9 -11.68 4.47 -8.82
C TRP A 9 -12.24 3.73 -7.60
N MET A 10 -13.56 3.68 -7.46
CA MET A 10 -14.21 2.91 -6.39
C MET A 10 -13.96 1.41 -6.56
N GLU A 11 -14.00 0.90 -7.78
CA GLU A 11 -13.65 -0.48 -8.08
C GLU A 11 -12.19 -0.76 -7.74
N TYR A 12 -11.28 0.10 -8.18
CA TYR A 12 -9.87 -0.03 -7.85
C TYR A 12 -9.61 -0.02 -6.33
N ALA A 13 -10.25 0.88 -5.59
CA ALA A 13 -10.12 0.95 -4.14
C ALA A 13 -10.64 -0.33 -3.45
N ARG A 14 -11.76 -0.89 -3.93
CA ARG A 14 -12.30 -2.17 -3.41
C ARG A 14 -11.34 -3.34 -3.67
N GLU A 15 -10.80 -3.44 -4.88
CA GLU A 15 -9.84 -4.50 -5.22
C GLU A 15 -8.51 -4.34 -4.51
N LEU A 16 -8.05 -3.10 -4.32
CA LEU A 16 -6.85 -2.81 -3.52
C LEU A 16 -7.05 -3.26 -2.06
N ALA A 17 -8.18 -2.90 -1.45
CA ALA A 17 -8.51 -3.34 -0.09
C ALA A 17 -8.66 -4.87 0.01
N ARG A 18 -9.18 -5.52 -1.04
CA ARG A 18 -9.21 -7.00 -1.11
C ARG A 18 -7.81 -7.59 -1.20
N ALA A 19 -6.97 -7.07 -2.09
CA ALA A 19 -5.60 -7.52 -2.26
C ALA A 19 -4.77 -7.39 -0.97
N GLU A 20 -4.93 -6.28 -0.23
CA GLU A 20 -4.25 -6.07 1.05
C GLU A 20 -4.73 -7.04 2.14
N ARG A 21 -6.03 -7.33 2.21
CA ARG A 21 -6.58 -8.34 3.13
C ARG A 21 -6.04 -9.74 2.82
N GLU A 22 -5.98 -10.11 1.55
CA GLU A 22 -5.42 -11.40 1.13
C GLU A 22 -3.91 -11.51 1.40
N LEU A 23 -3.17 -10.39 1.24
CA LEU A 23 -1.74 -10.32 1.57
C LEU A 23 -1.48 -10.20 3.08
N ARG A 24 -2.53 -10.09 3.91
CA ARG A 24 -2.46 -9.91 5.37
C ARG A 24 -1.50 -8.79 5.78
N VAL A 25 -1.61 -7.65 5.11
CA VAL A 25 -0.78 -6.47 5.40
C VAL A 25 -1.33 -5.80 6.67
N GLU A 26 -0.54 -5.73 7.72
CA GLU A 26 -0.92 -5.06 8.96
C GLU A 26 -0.37 -3.64 8.97
N ARG A 27 -1.22 -2.63 8.75
CA ARG A 27 -0.77 -1.23 8.69
C ARG A 27 -0.53 -0.67 10.09
N TRP A 28 0.72 -0.44 10.46
CA TRP A 28 1.14 0.19 11.70
C TRP A 28 1.82 1.53 11.46
N VAL A 29 1.84 2.36 12.50
CA VAL A 29 2.53 3.64 12.50
C VAL A 29 3.32 3.79 13.79
N PHE A 30 4.61 4.06 13.63
CA PHE A 30 5.47 4.54 14.69
C PHE A 30 5.49 6.06 14.64
N ILE A 31 5.13 6.70 15.74
CA ILE A 31 5.08 8.16 15.86
C ILE A 31 6.09 8.56 16.93
N SER A 32 7.09 9.35 16.57
CA SER A 32 8.01 9.95 17.55
C SER A 32 7.79 11.45 17.64
N ILE A 33 7.72 11.96 18.86
CA ILE A 33 7.77 13.39 19.15
C ILE A 33 9.16 13.67 19.69
N GLU A 34 9.90 14.50 18.98
CA GLU A 34 11.31 14.76 19.23
C GLU A 34 11.55 16.27 19.38
N CYS A 35 12.53 16.64 20.20
CA CYS A 35 13.01 18.01 20.30
C CYS A 35 14.52 18.05 20.13
N LYS A 36 15.07 19.20 19.78
CA LYS A 36 16.52 19.39 19.78
C LYS A 36 16.98 19.83 21.17
N ASP A 37 18.07 19.25 21.66
CA ASP A 37 18.77 19.76 22.83
C ASP A 37 19.52 21.06 22.49
N ASP A 38 20.13 21.68 23.51
CA ASP A 38 20.88 22.93 23.36
C ASP A 38 22.18 22.74 22.53
N ALA A 39 22.60 21.49 22.29
CA ALA A 39 23.71 21.09 21.42
C ALA A 39 23.25 20.70 20.00
N GLY A 40 21.95 20.70 19.71
CA GLY A 40 21.36 20.34 18.42
C GLY A 40 21.04 18.84 18.20
N ASN A 41 21.27 17.97 19.19
CA ASN A 41 20.96 16.54 19.09
C ASN A 41 19.45 16.28 19.24
N PRO A 42 18.89 15.34 18.47
CA PRO A 42 17.49 14.95 18.61
C PRO A 42 17.27 14.12 19.88
N VAL A 43 16.45 14.64 20.79
CA VAL A 43 15.99 13.97 22.00
C VAL A 43 14.55 13.54 21.79
N ARG A 44 14.30 12.23 21.92
CA ARG A 44 12.95 11.67 21.81
C ARG A 44 12.19 11.90 23.11
N LEU A 45 11.15 12.73 23.03
CA LEU A 45 10.29 13.06 24.18
C LEU A 45 9.21 12.00 24.38
N HIS A 46 8.61 11.54 23.28
CA HIS A 46 7.55 10.55 23.34
C HIS A 46 7.53 9.68 22.09
N SER A 47 7.05 8.45 22.23
CA SER A 47 6.86 7.54 21.11
C SER A 47 5.59 6.74 21.26
N TYR A 48 4.91 6.54 20.15
CA TYR A 48 3.77 5.65 20.02
C TYR A 48 4.08 4.57 19.00
N ASP A 49 3.66 3.35 19.29
CA ASP A 49 3.60 2.25 18.35
C ASP A 49 2.18 1.69 18.36
N LEU A 50 1.40 1.99 17.33
CA LEU A 50 -0.02 1.65 17.28
C LEU A 50 -0.55 1.41 15.86
N PRO A 51 -1.68 0.71 15.70
CA PRO A 51 -2.30 0.47 14.40
C PRO A 51 -2.65 1.78 13.69
N ARG A 52 -2.44 1.83 12.37
CA ARG A 52 -2.70 3.03 11.56
C ARG A 52 -4.16 3.49 11.65
N GLU A 53 -5.11 2.57 11.67
CA GLU A 53 -6.54 2.89 11.78
C GLU A 53 -6.87 3.65 13.07
N LEU A 54 -6.21 3.27 14.18
CA LEU A 54 -6.37 3.93 15.46
C LEU A 54 -5.80 5.36 15.43
N HIS A 55 -4.61 5.52 14.83
CA HIS A 55 -4.03 6.84 14.61
C HIS A 55 -4.92 7.74 13.77
N GLU A 56 -5.46 7.23 12.67
CA GLU A 56 -6.30 8.01 11.75
C GLU A 56 -7.60 8.47 12.44
N ARG A 57 -8.21 7.60 13.26
CA ARG A 57 -9.42 7.94 14.03
C ARG A 57 -9.13 8.95 15.15
N TYR A 58 -8.02 8.79 15.88
CA TYR A 58 -7.69 9.60 17.06
C TYR A 58 -6.49 10.52 16.84
N ARG A 59 -6.34 11.07 15.63
CA ARG A 59 -5.22 11.92 15.23
C ARG A 59 -5.04 13.14 16.15
N TRP A 60 -6.14 13.62 16.74
CA TRP A 60 -6.13 14.74 17.68
C TRP A 60 -5.33 14.44 18.95
N VAL A 61 -5.17 13.19 19.38
CA VAL A 61 -4.39 12.83 20.58
C VAL A 61 -2.92 13.17 20.42
N VAL A 62 -2.36 12.87 19.24
CA VAL A 62 -0.97 13.19 18.90
C VAL A 62 -0.78 14.71 18.86
N ARG A 63 -1.69 15.43 18.20
CA ARG A 63 -1.68 16.90 18.13
C ARG A 63 -1.80 17.54 19.51
N TRP A 64 -2.68 17.02 20.36
CA TRP A 64 -2.86 17.50 21.72
C TRP A 64 -1.58 17.32 22.55
N ARG A 65 -0.92 16.17 22.40
CA ARG A 65 0.34 15.91 23.10
C ARG A 65 1.47 16.80 22.59
N GLU A 66 1.57 16.99 21.28
CA GLU A 66 2.52 17.92 20.66
C GLU A 66 2.32 19.35 21.21
N ALA A 67 1.08 19.84 21.24
CA ALA A 67 0.76 21.15 21.81
C ALA A 67 1.13 21.27 23.29
N ARG A 68 0.82 20.24 24.09
CA ARG A 68 1.20 20.19 25.51
C ARG A 68 2.72 20.26 25.68
N LEU A 69 3.47 19.51 24.87
CA LEU A 69 4.93 19.53 24.93
C LEU A 69 5.49 20.90 24.49
N GLN A 70 4.85 21.57 23.52
CA GLN A 70 5.25 22.91 23.08
C GLN A 70 5.11 23.93 24.20
N CYS A 71 4.07 23.81 25.03
CA CYS A 71 3.91 24.63 26.23
C CYS A 71 4.94 24.33 27.32
N LEU A 72 5.37 23.07 27.47
CA LEU A 72 6.40 22.68 28.45
C LEU A 72 7.81 23.13 28.03
N TYR A 73 8.09 23.15 26.72
CA TYR A 73 9.38 23.52 26.16
C TYR A 73 9.25 24.66 25.13
N PRO A 74 8.85 25.88 25.54
CA PRO A 74 8.47 26.95 24.62
C PRO A 74 9.63 27.44 23.73
N LYS A 75 10.88 27.33 24.20
CA LYS A 75 12.07 27.72 23.44
C LYS A 75 12.59 26.63 22.49
N ARG A 76 12.12 25.39 22.65
CA ARG A 76 12.60 24.26 21.85
C ARG A 76 11.64 24.01 20.69
N GLN A 77 12.20 23.66 19.53
CA GLN A 77 11.40 23.21 18.40
C GLN A 77 11.01 21.75 18.61
N ILE A 78 9.71 21.50 18.64
CA ILE A 78 9.15 20.16 18.77
C ILE A 78 8.69 19.71 17.39
N ASN A 79 9.14 18.54 16.98
CA ASN A 79 8.80 17.94 15.70
C ASN A 79 8.18 16.57 15.92
N THR A 80 7.11 16.29 15.19
CA THR A 80 6.46 14.98 15.17
C THR A 80 6.82 14.24 13.89
N TYR A 81 7.42 13.07 14.00
CA TYR A 81 7.78 12.20 12.89
C TYR A 81 6.86 10.99 12.82
N TYR A 82 6.52 10.58 11.61
CA TYR A 82 5.64 9.45 11.32
C TYR A 82 6.37 8.45 10.44
N SER A 83 6.43 7.20 10.89
CA SER A 83 7.03 6.10 10.16
C SER A 83 5.98 5.00 9.99
N TYR A 84 5.59 4.73 8.75
CA TYR A 84 4.58 3.73 8.44
C TYR A 84 5.21 2.42 8.02
N TYR A 85 4.77 1.32 8.61
CA TYR A 85 5.31 0.00 8.32
C TYR A 85 4.28 -1.10 8.52
N ASP A 86 4.61 -2.26 7.97
CA ASP A 86 3.85 -3.49 8.17
C ASP A 86 4.44 -4.25 9.36
N ARG A 87 3.65 -4.50 10.42
CA ARG A 87 4.15 -5.11 11.66
C ARG A 87 4.69 -6.52 11.46
N ARG A 88 4.12 -7.28 10.51
CA ARG A 88 4.53 -8.66 10.24
C ARG A 88 5.89 -8.73 9.54
N THR A 89 6.12 -7.81 8.60
CA THR A 89 7.30 -7.84 7.73
C THR A 89 8.39 -6.85 8.15
N GLY A 90 8.04 -5.85 8.97
CA GLY A 90 8.90 -4.72 9.33
C GLY A 90 9.17 -3.76 8.16
N LEU A 91 8.57 -4.00 6.99
CA LEU A 91 8.80 -3.20 5.79
C LEU A 91 7.99 -1.92 5.82
N ARG A 92 8.55 -0.85 5.27
CA ARG A 92 7.86 0.44 5.16
C ARG A 92 6.64 0.32 4.24
N THR A 93 5.53 0.93 4.64
CA THR A 93 4.27 0.96 3.87
C THR A 93 4.06 2.31 3.19
N ASP A 94 5.15 3.04 2.92
CA ASP A 94 5.08 4.35 2.28
C ASP A 94 4.66 4.24 0.81
N PHE A 95 4.32 5.39 0.23
CA PHE A 95 4.00 5.49 -1.20
C PHE A 95 5.16 4.94 -2.05
N ASN A 96 4.84 4.10 -3.04
CA ASN A 96 5.80 3.35 -3.87
C ASN A 96 6.67 2.32 -3.14
N SER A 97 6.39 1.99 -1.88
CA SER A 97 7.01 0.84 -1.20
C SER A 97 6.83 -0.45 -2.00
N ALA A 98 7.71 -1.43 -1.79
CA ALA A 98 7.59 -2.73 -2.46
C ALA A 98 6.22 -3.39 -2.15
N LEU A 99 5.78 -3.34 -0.89
CA LEU A 99 4.47 -3.86 -0.47
C LEU A 99 3.29 -3.12 -1.13
N SER A 100 3.32 -1.79 -1.19
CA SER A 100 2.27 -1.01 -1.85
C SER A 100 2.19 -1.30 -3.35
N ARG A 101 3.34 -1.49 -4.00
CA ARG A 101 3.37 -1.90 -5.41
C ARG A 101 2.86 -3.33 -5.61
N LEU A 102 3.10 -4.23 -4.66
CA LEU A 102 2.62 -5.61 -4.71
C LEU A 102 1.09 -5.66 -4.61
N SER A 103 0.51 -4.98 -3.63
CA SER A 103 -0.95 -4.92 -3.45
C SER A 103 -1.63 -4.25 -4.65
N ALA A 104 -1.07 -3.14 -5.16
CA ALA A 104 -1.56 -2.47 -6.36
C ALA A 104 -1.50 -3.37 -7.60
N THR A 105 -0.38 -4.07 -7.82
CA THR A 105 -0.22 -4.98 -8.97
C THR A 105 -1.22 -6.14 -8.88
N LYS A 106 -1.42 -6.70 -7.68
CA LYS A 106 -2.41 -7.76 -7.45
C LYS A 106 -3.84 -7.30 -7.73
N ALA A 107 -4.21 -6.11 -7.26
CA ALA A 107 -5.51 -5.51 -7.56
C ALA A 107 -5.71 -5.30 -9.07
N GLN A 108 -4.70 -4.77 -9.76
CA GLN A 108 -4.75 -4.59 -11.22
C GLN A 108 -4.89 -5.91 -11.99
N ILE A 109 -4.23 -6.98 -11.54
CA ILE A 109 -4.38 -8.31 -12.13
C ILE A 109 -5.82 -8.81 -11.95
N SER A 110 -6.39 -8.67 -10.75
CA SER A 110 -7.79 -9.09 -10.50
C SER A 110 -8.81 -8.32 -11.35
N ILE A 111 -8.63 -7.00 -11.48
CA ILE A 111 -9.46 -6.15 -12.35
C ILE A 111 -9.32 -6.59 -13.80
N ALA A 112 -8.08 -6.84 -14.25
CA ALA A 112 -7.83 -7.27 -15.62
C ALA A 112 -8.48 -8.63 -15.93
N GLU A 113 -8.38 -9.60 -15.03
CA GLU A 113 -9.02 -10.92 -15.17
C GLU A 113 -10.56 -10.81 -15.19
N ARG A 114 -11.13 -9.87 -14.42
CA ARG A 114 -12.57 -9.58 -14.47
C ARG A 114 -12.98 -8.99 -15.80
N LYS A 115 -12.28 -7.96 -16.27
CA LYS A 115 -12.54 -7.31 -17.57
C LYS A 115 -12.42 -8.29 -18.73
N GLU A 116 -11.48 -9.25 -18.66
CA GLU A 116 -11.38 -10.34 -19.65
C GLU A 116 -12.65 -11.19 -19.68
N ARG A 117 -13.15 -11.63 -18.51
CA ARG A 117 -14.37 -12.43 -18.41
C ARG A 117 -15.60 -11.68 -18.91
N GLU A 118 -15.74 -10.41 -18.53
CA GLU A 118 -16.83 -9.54 -18.97
C GLU A 118 -16.81 -9.35 -20.48
N TYR A 119 -15.62 -9.12 -21.07
CA TYR A 119 -15.44 -9.03 -22.51
C TYR A 119 -15.85 -10.32 -23.22
N ILE A 120 -15.35 -11.48 -22.77
CA ILE A 120 -15.69 -12.78 -23.35
C ILE A 120 -17.21 -13.04 -23.25
N GLN A 121 -17.82 -12.74 -22.11
CA GLN A 121 -19.25 -12.95 -21.90
C GLN A 121 -20.09 -12.05 -22.80
N TYR A 122 -19.75 -10.77 -22.90
CA TYR A 122 -20.40 -9.81 -23.80
C TYR A 122 -20.30 -10.27 -25.26
N GLN A 123 -19.09 -10.69 -25.66
CA GLN A 123 -18.80 -11.05 -27.03
C GLN A 123 -19.47 -12.36 -27.44
N ARG A 124 -19.51 -13.38 -26.57
CA ARG A 124 -20.28 -14.61 -26.78
C ARG A 124 -21.79 -14.37 -26.90
N THR A 125 -22.33 -13.37 -26.21
CA THR A 125 -23.77 -13.06 -26.21
C THR A 125 -24.20 -12.27 -27.44
N ASN A 126 -23.36 -11.34 -27.90
CA ASN A 126 -23.72 -10.39 -28.97
C ASN A 126 -23.15 -10.78 -30.34
N ASN A 127 -22.02 -11.48 -30.39
CA ASN A 127 -21.32 -11.80 -31.64
C ASN A 127 -21.29 -13.32 -31.88
N LEU A 128 -22.07 -13.77 -32.87
CA LEU A 128 -22.14 -15.18 -33.26
C LEU A 128 -20.83 -15.73 -33.88
N PHE A 129 -19.97 -14.84 -34.40
CA PHE A 129 -18.70 -15.19 -35.04
C PHE A 129 -17.50 -15.02 -34.11
N PHE A 130 -17.74 -14.87 -32.81
CA PHE A 130 -16.64 -14.69 -31.86
C PHE A 130 -15.85 -15.98 -31.69
N ASP A 131 -14.55 -15.90 -31.99
CA ASP A 131 -13.57 -16.92 -31.64
C ASP A 131 -12.53 -16.31 -30.70
N GLU A 132 -12.38 -16.92 -29.52
CA GLU A 132 -11.45 -16.50 -28.48
C GLU A 132 -9.98 -16.61 -28.90
N SER A 133 -9.68 -17.46 -29.88
CA SER A 133 -8.31 -17.70 -30.34
C SER A 133 -7.86 -16.72 -31.43
N MET A 134 -8.81 -16.19 -32.20
CA MET A 134 -8.56 -15.34 -33.37
C MET A 134 -8.72 -13.84 -33.07
N ASP A 135 -9.28 -13.47 -31.91
CA ASP A 135 -9.45 -12.08 -31.51
C ASP A 135 -8.09 -11.44 -31.15
N GLU A 136 -7.59 -10.56 -32.02
CA GLU A 136 -6.31 -9.87 -31.86
C GLU A 136 -6.26 -9.01 -30.59
N GLN A 137 -7.38 -8.42 -30.18
CA GLN A 137 -7.45 -7.59 -28.98
C GLN A 137 -7.28 -8.45 -27.72
N LEU A 138 -7.92 -9.61 -27.68
CA LEU A 138 -7.84 -10.56 -26.57
C LEU A 138 -6.45 -11.18 -26.45
N VAL A 139 -5.81 -11.54 -27.57
CA VAL A 139 -4.43 -12.05 -27.57
C VAL A 139 -3.46 -11.02 -26.99
N ARG A 140 -3.51 -9.77 -27.47
CA ARG A 140 -2.68 -8.66 -26.94
C ARG A 140 -2.97 -8.37 -25.46
N PHE A 141 -4.22 -8.50 -25.04
CA PHE A 141 -4.61 -8.31 -23.64
C PHE A 141 -4.00 -9.41 -22.74
N ARG A 142 -4.10 -10.67 -23.17
CA ARG A 142 -3.52 -11.82 -22.45
C ARG A 142 -2.00 -11.71 -22.33
N GLU A 143 -1.31 -11.26 -23.37
CA GLU A 143 0.13 -10.98 -23.31
C GLU A 143 0.46 -9.93 -22.24
N LYS A 144 -0.27 -8.80 -22.21
CA LYS A 144 -0.10 -7.76 -21.18
C LYS A 144 -0.39 -8.30 -19.78
N LEU A 145 -1.40 -9.16 -19.64
CA LEU A 145 -1.75 -9.79 -18.36
C LEU A 145 -0.64 -10.74 -17.90
N ARG A 146 -0.06 -11.54 -18.81
CA ARG A 146 1.09 -12.41 -18.54
C ARG A 146 2.29 -11.62 -18.02
N MET A 147 2.66 -10.54 -18.72
CA MET A 147 3.76 -9.66 -18.29
C MET A 147 3.52 -9.06 -16.90
N LYS A 148 2.27 -8.71 -16.56
CA LYS A 148 1.92 -8.23 -15.21
C LYS A 148 2.05 -9.32 -14.15
N LYS A 149 1.66 -10.57 -14.46
CA LYS A 149 1.82 -11.72 -13.56
C LYS A 149 3.29 -12.02 -13.29
N GLU A 150 4.14 -11.97 -14.31
CA GLU A 150 5.59 -12.12 -14.17
C GLU A 150 6.21 -11.00 -13.32
N LYS A 151 5.76 -9.75 -13.52
CA LYS A 151 6.19 -8.64 -12.68
C LYS A 151 5.77 -8.81 -11.22
N TYR A 152 4.57 -9.35 -10.99
CA TYR A 152 4.08 -9.65 -9.66
C TYR A 152 4.94 -10.71 -8.96
N THR A 153 5.25 -11.82 -9.63
CA THR A 153 6.10 -12.88 -9.04
C THR A 153 7.51 -12.38 -8.75
N ALA A 154 8.10 -11.60 -9.65
CA ALA A 154 9.41 -10.97 -9.41
C ALA A 154 9.40 -10.04 -8.18
N LEU A 155 8.31 -9.27 -8.00
CA LEU A 155 8.16 -8.38 -6.84
C LEU A 155 7.96 -9.15 -5.54
N GLU A 156 7.20 -10.25 -5.58
CA GLU A 156 7.02 -11.15 -4.44
C GLU A 156 8.34 -11.77 -3.99
N HIS A 157 9.17 -12.25 -4.92
CA HIS A 157 10.51 -12.74 -4.62
C HIS A 157 11.40 -11.68 -3.98
N LYS A 158 11.36 -10.44 -4.48
CA LYS A 158 12.10 -9.32 -3.90
C LYS A 158 11.66 -9.01 -2.46
N ILE A 159 10.37 -9.04 -2.19
CA ILE A 159 9.84 -8.79 -0.85
C ILE A 159 10.26 -9.91 0.09
N ARG A 160 10.19 -11.17 -0.35
CA ARG A 160 10.63 -12.31 0.47
C ARG A 160 12.10 -12.18 0.88
N SER A 161 13.00 -11.82 -0.03
CA SER A 161 14.42 -11.64 0.30
C SER A 161 14.66 -10.46 1.24
N GLU A 162 13.91 -9.37 1.10
CA GLU A 162 13.99 -8.20 1.99
C GLU A 162 13.49 -8.51 3.41
N VAL A 163 12.41 -9.28 3.52
CA VAL A 163 11.91 -9.76 4.83
C VAL A 163 12.91 -10.69 5.50
N GLU A 164 13.51 -11.62 4.78
CA GLU A 164 14.56 -12.50 5.31
C GLU A 164 15.77 -11.70 5.80
N PHE A 165 16.17 -10.66 5.06
CA PHE A 165 17.25 -9.77 5.47
C PHE A 165 16.92 -9.02 6.77
N MET A 166 15.73 -8.44 6.88
CA MET A 166 15.28 -7.76 8.10
C MET A 166 15.18 -8.71 9.31
N GLN A 167 14.73 -9.95 9.10
CA GLN A 167 14.70 -10.95 10.16
C GLN A 167 16.10 -11.35 10.66
N LYS A 168 17.10 -11.36 9.78
CA LYS A 168 18.50 -11.62 10.19
C LYS A 168 19.05 -10.45 11.01
N LEU A 169 18.82 -9.21 10.58
CA LEU A 169 19.24 -8.01 11.31
C LEU A 169 18.67 -7.92 12.72
N ASN A 170 17.41 -8.32 12.92
CA ASN A 170 16.78 -8.28 14.24
C ASN A 170 17.24 -9.42 15.19
N ARG A 171 17.99 -10.41 14.68
CA ARG A 171 18.51 -11.54 15.47
C ARG A 171 19.96 -11.35 15.93
N THR A 172 20.69 -10.44 15.29
CA THR A 172 22.04 -9.98 15.67
C THR A 172 21.95 -8.78 16.60
#